data_AF-A0A519XUH8-F1
#
_entry.id   AF-A0A519XUH8-F1
#
_cell.length_a   1.000
_cell.length_b   1.000
_cell.length_c   1.000
_cell.angle_alpha   90.00
_cell.angle_beta   90.00
_cell.angle_gamma   90.00
#
_symmetry.space_group_name_H-M   'P 1'
#
loop_
_entity.id
_entity.type
_entity.pdbx_description
1 polymer ?
#
loop_
_entity_poly.entity_id
_entity_poly.type
_entity_poly.pdbx_seq_one_letter_code
_entity_poly.pdbx_strand_id
1 'polypeptide(L)'
;YGMAWGVRQGLLDKAKYQPIITRAWTAMATECVHPDGALGYVQGTGKEPKDGQPVSYTSKPDFEDYGLGCFLLAGSEVYKLK
;
A
#
# COMPACT_ATOMS: atom_id res chain seq x y z
N TYR A 1 -6.17 -0.64 1.18
CA TYR A 1 -7.49 -0.30 0.62
C TYR A 1 -8.60 -1.19 1.17
N GLY A 2 -8.73 -2.44 0.71
CA GLY A 2 -9.91 -3.28 0.99
C GLY A 2 -10.24 -3.46 2.48
N MET A 3 -9.22 -3.61 3.34
CA MET A 3 -9.42 -3.71 4.79
C MET A 3 -10.05 -2.46 5.40
N ALA A 4 -9.54 -1.27 5.04
CA ALA A 4 -10.07 0.01 5.50
C ALA A 4 -11.51 0.23 5.01
N TRP A 5 -11.76 -0.05 3.73
CA TRP A 5 -13.09 0.01 3.15
C TRP A 5 -14.07 -0.95 3.86
N GLY A 6 -13.65 -2.21 4.08
CA GLY A 6 -14.46 -3.22 4.76
C GLY A 6 -14.84 -2.84 6.19
N VAL A 7 -13.93 -2.22 6.94
CA VAL A 7 -14.24 -1.66 8.26
C VAL A 7 -15.26 -0.52 8.14
N ARG A 8 -15.12 0.41 7.19
CA ARG A 8 -16.11 1.50 6.99
C ARG A 8 -17.49 0.99 6.60
N GLN A 9 -17.56 -0.10 5.83
CA GLN A 9 -18.82 -0.71 5.42
C GLN A 9 -19.43 -1.62 6.49
N GLY A 10 -18.80 -1.76 7.66
CA GLY A 10 -19.27 -2.65 8.72
C GLY A 10 -19.15 -4.14 8.39
N LEU A 11 -18.37 -4.50 7.37
CA LEU A 11 -18.11 -5.88 6.96
C LEU A 11 -16.98 -6.53 7.76
N LEU A 12 -16.10 -5.70 8.32
CA LEU A 12 -14.96 -6.13 9.14
C LEU A 12 -15.03 -5.46 10.51
N ASP A 13 -14.75 -6.24 11.56
CA ASP A 13 -14.73 -5.75 12.93
C ASP A 13 -13.66 -4.65 13.12
N LYS A 14 -14.12 -3.45 13.52
CA LYS A 14 -13.25 -2.29 13.66
C LYS A 14 -12.18 -2.51 14.73
N ALA A 15 -12.54 -3.05 15.89
CA ALA A 15 -11.63 -3.22 17.01
C ALA A 15 -10.46 -4.18 16.66
N LYS A 16 -10.76 -5.24 15.91
CA LYS A 16 -9.79 -6.22 15.44
C LYS A 16 -8.90 -5.68 14.33
N TYR A 17 -9.47 -5.00 13.34
CA TYR A 17 -8.74 -4.70 12.10
C TYR A 17 -8.15 -3.29 12.03
N GLN A 18 -8.70 -2.31 12.74
CA GLN A 18 -8.17 -0.94 12.73
C GLN A 18 -6.69 -0.87 13.14
N PRO A 19 -6.22 -1.52 14.22
CA PRO A 19 -4.80 -1.46 14.59
C PRO A 19 -3.87 -2.02 13.49
N ILE A 20 -4.33 -3.05 12.77
CA ILE A 20 -3.59 -3.68 11.67
C ILE A 20 -3.51 -2.73 10.47
N ILE A 21 -4.64 -2.10 10.12
CA ILE A 21 -4.73 -1.13 9.04
C ILE A 21 -3.82 0.08 9.34
N THR A 22 -3.88 0.62 10.56
CA THR A 22 -3.03 1.74 10.97
C THR A 22 -1.56 1.38 10.85
N ARG A 23 -1.13 0.23 11.38
CA ARG A 23 0.27 -0.19 11.28
C ARG A 23 0.74 -0.35 9.83
N ALA A 24 -0.09 -0.94 8.98
CA ALA A 24 0.23 -1.11 7.56
C ALA A 24 0.33 0.24 6.83
N TRP A 25 -0.63 1.15 7.08
CA TRP A 25 -0.62 2.49 6.48
C TRP A 25 0.58 3.31 6.94
N THR A 26 0.89 3.32 8.25
CA THR A 26 2.07 4.01 8.78
C THR A 26 3.33 3.55 8.09
N ALA A 27 3.58 2.23 8.01
CA ALA A 27 4.76 1.69 7.34
C ALA A 27 4.84 2.13 5.86
N MET A 28 3.75 2.04 5.10
CA MET A 28 3.76 2.47 3.70
C MET A 28 4.00 3.99 3.56
N ALA A 29 3.35 4.80 4.40
CA ALA A 29 3.42 6.26 4.32
C ALA A 29 4.76 6.83 4.81
N THR A 30 5.44 6.16 5.75
CA THR A 30 6.71 6.64 6.32
C THR A 30 7.94 5.99 5.71
N GLU A 31 7.85 4.73 5.27
CA GLU A 31 9.02 3.97 4.82
C GLU A 31 9.08 3.76 3.30
N CYS A 32 7.95 3.87 2.57
CA CYS A 32 7.91 3.58 1.14
C CYS A 32 7.88 4.82 0.24
N VAL A 33 7.44 5.98 0.76
CA VAL A 33 7.35 7.21 -0.05
C VAL A 33 8.67 7.95 -0.01
N HIS A 34 9.26 8.17 -1.18
CA HIS A 34 10.51 8.92 -1.33
C HIS A 34 10.28 10.42 -1.10
N PRO A 35 11.34 11.19 -0.81
CA PRO A 35 11.23 12.64 -0.63
C PRO A 35 10.64 13.38 -1.85
N ASP A 36 10.78 12.83 -3.05
CA ASP A 36 10.23 13.35 -4.30
C ASP A 36 8.80 12.84 -4.61
N GLY A 37 8.24 12.00 -3.74
CA GLY A 37 6.91 11.40 -3.89
C GLY A 37 6.88 10.08 -4.63
N ALA A 38 8.02 9.57 -5.12
CA ALA A 38 8.06 8.25 -5.75
C ALA A 38 7.76 7.13 -4.73
N LEU A 39 7.13 6.05 -5.19
CA LEU A 39 6.81 4.91 -4.34
C LEU A 39 7.86 3.81 -4.50
N GLY A 40 8.59 3.54 -3.42
CA GLY A 40 9.54 2.44 -3.30
C GLY A 40 8.88 1.11 -2.96
N TYR A 41 9.68 0.03 -2.99
CA TYR A 41 9.25 -1.34 -2.71
C TYR A 41 8.10 -1.85 -3.60
N VAL A 42 7.94 -1.28 -4.80
CA VAL A 42 6.97 -1.76 -5.78
C VAL A 42 7.65 -2.80 -6.65
N GLN A 43 7.09 -4.02 -6.66
CA GLN A 43 7.56 -5.09 -7.53
C GLN A 43 7.24 -4.77 -8.99
N GLY A 44 8.22 -4.94 -9.87
CA GLY A 44 8.03 -4.83 -11.32
C GLY A 44 7.22 -5.98 -11.93
N THR A 45 6.93 -5.88 -13.22
CA THR A 45 6.28 -6.96 -13.96
C THR A 45 7.21 -8.16 -14.14
N GLY A 46 6.63 -9.36 -14.12
CA GLY A 46 7.39 -10.61 -14.25
C GLY A 46 6.47 -11.78 -14.58
N LYS A 47 7.04 -12.89 -15.06
CA LYS A 47 6.28 -14.11 -15.33
C LYS A 47 5.99 -14.86 -14.02
N GLU A 48 6.87 -14.73 -13.05
CA GLU A 48 6.80 -15.36 -11.72
C GLU A 48 7.36 -14.43 -10.63
N PRO A 49 7.03 -14.64 -9.33
CA PRO A 49 7.39 -13.70 -8.27
C PRO A 49 8.89 -13.43 -8.07
N LYS A 50 9.79 -14.30 -8.57
CA LYS A 50 11.24 -14.09 -8.48
C LYS A 50 11.76 -13.08 -9.52
N ASP A 51 11.00 -12.86 -10.59
CA ASP A 51 11.36 -11.94 -11.65
C ASP A 51 11.15 -10.51 -11.12
N GLY A 52 12.23 -9.80 -10.83
CA GLY A 52 12.20 -8.47 -10.20
C GLY A 52 12.56 -8.45 -8.72
N GLN A 53 13.09 -9.55 -8.17
CA GLN A 53 13.66 -9.61 -6.82
C GLN A 53 15.18 -9.37 -6.82
N PRO A 54 15.77 -8.83 -5.74
CA PRO A 54 15.10 -8.36 -4.54
C PRO A 54 14.38 -7.02 -4.78
N VAL A 55 13.17 -6.91 -4.23
CA VAL A 55 12.46 -5.62 -4.18
C VAL A 55 13.00 -4.79 -3.02
N SER A 56 13.40 -3.56 -3.33
CA SER A 56 14.07 -2.63 -2.42
C SER A 56 13.42 -1.25 -2.46
N TYR A 57 13.85 -0.38 -1.55
CA TYR A 57 13.40 1.01 -1.51
C TYR A 57 13.60 1.72 -2.85
N THR A 58 14.71 1.44 -3.54
CA THR A 58 15.07 2.07 -4.83
C THR A 58 14.61 1.29 -6.05
N SER A 59 13.86 0.19 -5.87
CA SER A 59 13.30 -0.56 -7.00
C SER A 59 12.30 0.30 -7.77
N LYS A 60 12.50 0.42 -9.08
CA LYS A 60 11.61 1.14 -10.00
C LYS A 60 10.96 0.12 -10.94
N PRO A 61 9.64 -0.07 -10.90
CA PRO A 61 8.95 -0.98 -11.81
C PRO A 61 8.92 -0.41 -13.23
N ASP A 62 8.79 -1.29 -14.23
CA ASP A 62 8.61 -0.87 -15.63
C ASP A 62 7.30 -0.08 -15.85
N PHE A 63 6.32 -0.27 -14.96
CA PHE A 63 5.05 0.47 -14.90
C PHE A 63 4.79 0.92 -13.45
N GLU A 64 4.88 2.23 -13.20
CA GLU A 64 4.76 2.82 -11.85
C GLU A 64 3.31 3.11 -11.41
N ASP A 65 2.39 3.16 -12.36
CA ASP A 65 1.02 3.64 -12.19
C ASP A 65 0.15 2.71 -11.34
N TYR A 66 0.27 1.39 -11.49
CA TYR A 66 -0.55 0.43 -10.74
C TYR A 66 -0.27 0.45 -9.23
N GLY A 67 1.02 0.41 -8.85
CA GLY A 67 1.44 0.45 -7.45
C GLY A 67 1.03 1.76 -6.78
N LEU A 68 1.29 2.88 -7.47
CA LEU A 68 0.87 4.21 -7.05
C LEU A 68 -0.66 4.30 -6.87
N GLY A 69 -1.44 3.80 -7.84
CA GLY A 69 -2.89 3.77 -7.76
C GLY A 69 -3.39 2.98 -6.55
N CYS A 70 -2.81 1.80 -6.27
CA CYS A 70 -3.12 1.01 -5.08
C CYS A 70 -2.83 1.76 -3.78
N PHE A 71 -1.70 2.48 -3.73
CA PHE A 71 -1.33 3.31 -2.58
C PHE A 71 -2.32 4.45 -2.35
N LEU A 72 -2.70 5.19 -3.41
CA LEU A 72 -3.68 6.27 -3.34
C LEU A 72 -5.08 5.76 -2.93
N LEU A 73 -5.50 4.61 -3.46
CA LEU A 73 -6.72 3.94 -3.01
C LEU A 73 -6.65 3.65 -1.51
N ALA A 74 -5.56 3.05 -1.03
CA ALA A 74 -5.38 2.75 0.38
C ALA A 74 -5.45 4.01 1.25
N GLY A 75 -4.72 5.07 0.91
CA GLY A 75 -4.73 6.33 1.64
C GLY A 75 -6.10 6.97 1.68
N SER A 76 -6.84 6.96 0.56
CA SER A 76 -8.19 7.54 0.50
C SER A 76 -9.19 6.86 1.44
N GLU A 77 -9.09 5.55 1.64
CA GLU A 77 -9.97 4.81 2.54
C GLU A 77 -9.51 4.91 3.99
N VAL A 78 -8.20 4.95 4.23
CA VAL A 78 -7.66 5.20 5.58
C VAL A 78 -8.04 6.58 6.07
N TYR A 79 -7.97 7.61 5.22
CA TYR A 79 -8.40 8.97 5.56
C TYR A 79 -9.88 9.04 5.97
N LYS A 80 -10.73 8.19 5.38
CA LYS A 80 -12.17 8.11 5.70
C LYS A 80 -12.47 7.25 6.94
N LEU A 81 -11.48 6.56 7.52
CA LEU A 81 -11.67 5.81 8.76
C LEU A 81 -11.83 6.80 9.93
N LYS A 82 -13.07 6.98 10.37
CA LYS A 82 -13.41 7.57 11.67
C LYS A 82 -13.38 6.49 12.73
#